data_AF-B4R5E1-F1
#
_entry.id   AF-B4R5E1-F1
#
_cell.length_a   1.000
_cell.length_b   1.000
_cell.length_c   1.000
_cell.angle_alpha   90.00
_cell.angle_beta   90.00
_cell.angle_gamma   90.00
#
_symmetry.space_group_name_H-M   'P 1'
#
loop_
_entity.id
_entity.type
_entity.pdbx_description
1 polymer ?
#
loop_
_entity_poly.entity_id
_entity_poly.type
_entity_poly.pdbx_seq_one_letter_code
_entity_poly.pdbx_strand_id
1 'polypeptide(L)'
;MNCHQILSGACNAGDRCFAIGSVEGIPFTAYAAGCNVVILASTFERVQIIPGANHGYVKISALDCSTDTGKIAAAYENKICILEPTPVIESSKHNTHFLDYRWVQTGSFTSHSNVVTLSWNLEGTRLLTGGTNIQLWKSKSPTHQQEEEHTGCIINYFSSYVL
;
A
#
# COMPACT_ATOMS: atom_id res chain seq x y z
N MET A 1 -5.94 -10.79 -30.08
CA MET A 1 -6.85 -10.46 -28.97
C MET A 1 -6.36 -11.19 -27.73
N ASN A 2 -5.90 -10.48 -26.71
CA ASN A 2 -5.62 -11.06 -25.39
C ASN A 2 -6.33 -10.20 -24.36
N CYS A 3 -7.66 -10.32 -24.30
CA CYS A 3 -8.42 -9.81 -23.17
C CYS A 3 -8.15 -10.74 -21.99
N HIS A 4 -7.02 -10.55 -21.32
CA HIS A 4 -6.82 -11.16 -20.01
C HIS A 4 -7.81 -10.48 -19.07
N GLN A 5 -8.94 -11.15 -18.82
CA GLN A 5 -9.92 -10.71 -17.86
C GLN A 5 -9.27 -10.76 -16.49
N ILE A 6 -8.72 -9.65 -16.02
CA ILE A 6 -8.29 -9.54 -14.63
C ILE A 6 -9.55 -9.26 -13.82
N LEU A 7 -10.21 -10.34 -13.40
CA LEU A 7 -11.29 -10.28 -12.41
C LEU A 7 -10.71 -9.65 -11.14
N SER A 8 -11.37 -8.60 -10.65
CA SER A 8 -10.99 -7.87 -9.43
C SER A 8 -10.91 -8.77 -8.18
N GLY A 9 -11.35 -10.03 -8.27
CA GLY A 9 -11.38 -10.99 -7.17
C GLY A 9 -12.34 -10.57 -6.06
N ALA A 10 -12.75 -11.53 -5.23
CA ALA A 10 -13.44 -11.20 -3.98
C ALA A 10 -12.42 -10.68 -2.96
N CYS A 11 -12.86 -9.77 -2.09
CA CYS A 11 -12.04 -9.33 -0.96
C CYS A 11 -11.71 -10.52 -0.05
N ASN A 12 -10.49 -10.51 0.49
CA ASN A 12 -10.08 -11.46 1.52
C ASN A 12 -11.05 -11.36 2.71
N ALA A 13 -11.37 -12.51 3.32
CA ALA A 13 -12.22 -12.55 4.50
C ALA A 13 -11.60 -11.76 5.66
N GLY A 14 -12.44 -10.98 6.35
CA GLY A 14 -12.05 -10.14 7.48
C GLY A 14 -12.26 -8.65 7.21
N ASP A 15 -12.29 -7.88 8.29
CA ASP A 15 -12.50 -6.43 8.32
C ASP A 15 -11.22 -5.60 8.06
N ARG A 16 -10.06 -6.25 8.05
CA ARG A 16 -8.73 -5.62 7.91
C ARG A 16 -8.14 -5.73 6.50
N CYS A 17 -8.95 -6.17 5.55
CA CYS A 17 -8.53 -6.45 4.17
C CYS A 17 -8.97 -5.38 3.17
N PHE A 18 -9.50 -4.25 3.64
CA PHE A 18 -9.80 -3.09 2.82
C PHE A 18 -9.62 -1.81 3.64
N ALA A 19 -9.38 -0.70 2.95
CA ALA A 19 -9.31 0.62 3.55
C ALA A 19 -9.69 1.70 2.52
N ILE A 20 -10.09 2.85 3.04
CA ILE A 20 -10.37 4.05 2.24
C ILE A 20 -9.21 5.01 2.46
N GLY A 21 -8.58 5.45 1.39
CA GLY A 21 -7.58 6.51 1.40
C GLY A 21 -8.03 7.70 0.57
N SER A 22 -7.22 8.76 0.55
CA SER A 22 -7.43 9.86 -0.38
C SER A 22 -6.11 10.42 -0.89
N VAL A 23 -6.13 10.91 -2.13
CA VAL A 23 -5.03 11.68 -2.73
C VAL A 23 -5.60 13.04 -3.09
N GLU A 24 -5.05 14.11 -2.51
CA GLU A 24 -5.52 15.49 -2.75
C GLU A 24 -7.03 15.67 -2.48
N GLY A 25 -7.57 14.92 -1.50
CA GLY A 25 -8.99 14.94 -1.15
C GLY A 25 -9.88 14.06 -2.02
N ILE A 26 -9.34 13.41 -3.05
CA ILE A 26 -10.07 12.47 -3.92
C ILE A 26 -10.04 11.08 -3.27
N PRO A 27 -11.19 10.51 -2.86
CA PRO A 27 -11.21 9.22 -2.18
C PRO A 27 -11.02 8.05 -3.14
N PHE A 28 -10.34 7.01 -2.64
CA PHE A 28 -10.21 5.71 -3.29
C PHE A 28 -10.42 4.59 -2.28
N THR A 29 -10.83 3.42 -2.77
CA THR A 29 -10.91 2.19 -1.97
C THR A 29 -9.81 1.25 -2.40
N ALA A 30 -8.99 0.79 -1.45
CA ALA A 30 -8.05 -0.29 -1.69
C ALA A 30 -8.50 -1.54 -0.91
N TYR A 31 -8.39 -2.71 -1.54
CA TYR A 31 -8.68 -3.96 -0.88
C TYR A 31 -7.77 -5.10 -1.34
N ALA A 32 -7.63 -6.10 -0.49
CA ALA A 32 -6.85 -7.29 -0.74
C ALA A 32 -7.69 -8.38 -1.40
N ALA A 33 -7.27 -8.87 -2.56
CA ALA A 33 -7.86 -10.00 -3.26
C ALA A 33 -6.82 -11.13 -3.38
N GLY A 34 -6.85 -12.08 -2.45
CA GLY A 34 -5.80 -13.08 -2.29
C GLY A 34 -4.47 -12.42 -1.92
N CYS A 35 -3.51 -12.45 -2.85
CA CYS A 35 -2.21 -11.80 -2.75
C CYS A 35 -2.14 -10.46 -3.49
N ASN A 36 -3.21 -10.02 -4.16
CA ASN A 36 -3.21 -8.80 -4.96
C ASN A 36 -3.79 -7.62 -4.16
N VAL A 37 -3.23 -6.42 -4.35
CA VAL A 37 -3.87 -5.16 -3.95
C VAL A 37 -4.70 -4.65 -5.12
N VAL A 38 -5.98 -4.40 -4.89
CA VAL A 38 -6.91 -3.84 -5.88
C VAL A 38 -7.32 -2.45 -5.44
N ILE A 39 -7.24 -1.49 -6.36
CA ILE A 39 -7.52 -0.08 -6.11
C ILE A 39 -8.69 0.33 -7.00
N LEU A 40 -9.73 0.85 -6.37
CA LEU A 40 -10.94 1.34 -7.00
C LEU A 40 -11.09 2.83 -6.76
N ALA A 41 -11.59 3.53 -7.78
CA ALA A 41 -12.10 4.87 -7.62
C ALA A 41 -13.36 4.88 -6.73
N SER A 42 -13.79 6.07 -6.30
CA SER A 42 -15.07 6.26 -5.60
C SER A 42 -16.29 5.80 -6.41
N THR A 43 -16.18 5.74 -7.74
CA THR A 43 -17.20 5.19 -8.66
C THR A 43 -17.19 3.66 -8.74
N PHE A 44 -16.34 2.98 -7.95
CA PHE A 44 -16.03 1.55 -8.04
C PHE A 44 -15.41 1.10 -9.37
N GLU A 45 -15.00 2.04 -10.22
CA GLU A 45 -14.17 1.75 -11.39
C GLU A 45 -12.78 1.30 -10.95
N ARG A 46 -12.27 0.24 -11.59
CA ARG A 46 -10.95 -0.31 -11.28
C ARG A 46 -9.85 0.59 -11.81
N VAL A 47 -9.07 1.16 -10.89
CA VAL A 47 -7.93 2.03 -11.17
C VAL A 47 -6.68 1.18 -11.43
N GLN A 48 -6.36 0.26 -10.52
CA GLN A 48 -5.14 -0.54 -10.62
C GLN A 48 -5.30 -1.89 -9.91
N ILE A 49 -4.57 -2.90 -10.40
CA ILE A 49 -4.31 -4.15 -9.67
C ILE A 49 -2.80 -4.29 -9.56
N ILE A 50 -2.30 -4.43 -8.34
CA ILE A 50 -0.89 -4.65 -8.04
C ILE A 50 -0.72 -6.15 -7.71
N PRO A 51 -0.02 -6.91 -8.56
CA PRO A 51 0.06 -8.36 -8.42
C PRO A 51 0.95 -8.79 -7.25
N GLY A 52 0.49 -9.79 -6.50
CA GLY A 52 1.22 -10.40 -5.39
C GLY A 52 2.36 -11.35 -5.77
N ALA A 53 2.63 -11.55 -7.07
CA ALA A 53 3.65 -12.49 -7.55
C ALA A 53 5.05 -12.16 -7.01
N ASN A 54 5.37 -10.87 -6.90
CA ASN A 54 6.63 -10.39 -6.33
C ASN A 54 6.73 -10.59 -4.80
N HIS A 55 5.63 -11.02 -4.17
CA HIS A 55 5.52 -11.33 -2.76
C HIS A 55 5.30 -12.85 -2.53
N GLY A 56 5.74 -13.68 -3.48
CA GLY A 56 5.68 -15.14 -3.35
C GLY A 56 4.26 -15.70 -3.35
N TYR A 57 3.28 -14.95 -3.88
CA TYR A 57 1.86 -15.28 -3.84
C TYR A 57 1.29 -15.44 -2.41
N VAL A 58 1.99 -14.88 -1.42
CA VAL A 58 1.53 -14.85 -0.03
C VAL A 58 0.24 -14.03 0.05
N LYS A 59 -0.77 -14.56 0.75
CA LYS A 59 -2.03 -13.86 0.96
C LYS A 59 -1.81 -12.61 1.80
N ILE A 60 -2.42 -11.49 1.42
CA ILE A 60 -2.40 -10.27 2.22
C ILE A 60 -3.25 -10.48 3.49
N SER A 61 -2.64 -10.27 4.66
CA SER A 61 -3.27 -10.45 5.98
C SER A 61 -3.91 -9.17 6.52
N ALA A 62 -3.35 -8.01 6.16
CA ALA A 62 -3.89 -6.70 6.53
C ALA A 62 -3.54 -5.65 5.47
N LEU A 63 -4.41 -4.68 5.29
CA LEU A 63 -4.23 -3.54 4.39
C LEU A 63 -4.76 -2.28 5.05
N ASP A 64 -4.02 -1.17 4.93
CA ASP A 64 -4.51 0.13 5.38
C ASP A 64 -4.02 1.27 4.47
N CYS A 65 -4.76 2.39 4.46
CA CYS A 65 -4.48 3.57 3.63
C CYS A 65 -4.35 4.85 4.47
N SER A 66 -3.42 5.74 4.11
CA SER A 66 -3.40 7.10 4.66
C SER A 66 -4.43 7.99 3.95
N THR A 67 -5.00 8.94 4.69
CA THR A 67 -6.10 9.79 4.21
C THR A 67 -5.63 11.04 3.48
N ASP A 68 -4.45 11.57 3.83
CA ASP A 68 -3.98 12.86 3.30
C ASP A 68 -3.00 12.67 2.14
N THR A 69 -2.25 11.57 2.15
CA THR A 69 -1.18 11.27 1.18
C THR A 69 -1.44 10.03 0.33
N GLY A 70 -2.51 9.30 0.61
CA GLY A 70 -2.95 8.13 -0.15
C GLY A 70 -1.97 6.97 -0.18
N LYS A 71 -1.04 6.86 0.78
CA LYS A 71 -0.14 5.71 0.89
C LYS A 71 -0.95 4.47 1.25
N ILE A 72 -0.54 3.32 0.72
CA ILE A 72 -1.12 2.02 1.06
C ILE A 72 -0.04 1.18 1.73
N ALA A 73 -0.37 0.56 2.86
CA ALA A 73 0.43 -0.51 3.43
C ALA A 73 -0.30 -1.83 3.25
N ALA A 74 0.41 -2.85 2.75
CA ALA A 74 -0.09 -4.20 2.61
C ALA A 74 0.85 -5.18 3.33
N ALA A 75 0.29 -5.98 4.25
CA ALA A 75 1.03 -7.00 4.99
C ALA A 75 0.92 -8.37 4.31
N TYR A 76 2.08 -8.94 4.00
CA TYR A 76 2.29 -10.30 3.54
C TYR A 76 3.00 -11.05 4.67
N GLU A 77 2.24 -11.69 5.56
CA GLU A 77 2.74 -12.24 6.83
C GLU A 77 3.44 -11.17 7.69
N ASN A 78 4.74 -11.28 7.91
CA ASN A 78 5.53 -10.30 8.66
C ASN A 78 6.17 -9.23 7.75
N LYS A 79 6.05 -9.32 6.43
CA LYS A 79 6.58 -8.33 5.49
C LYS A 79 5.52 -7.30 5.13
N ILE A 80 5.86 -6.03 5.24
CA ILE A 80 4.97 -4.91 4.94
C ILE A 80 5.50 -4.21 3.69
N CYS A 81 4.63 -4.08 2.68
CA CYS A 81 4.87 -3.36 1.44
C CYS A 81 4.23 -1.98 1.52
N ILE A 82 4.96 -0.94 1.12
CA ILE A 82 4.50 0.45 1.10
C ILE A 82 4.36 0.90 -0.36
N LEU A 83 3.14 1.29 -0.71
CA LEU A 83 2.78 1.76 -2.04
C LEU A 83 2.42 3.24 -1.95
N GLU A 84 2.99 4.08 -2.81
CA GLU A 84 2.71 5.51 -2.85
C GLU A 84 2.08 5.91 -4.18
N PRO A 85 1.13 6.86 -4.18
CA PRO A 85 0.52 7.37 -5.40
C PRO A 85 1.53 8.21 -6.18
N THR A 86 1.65 7.95 -7.47
CA THR A 86 2.46 8.72 -8.44
C THR A 86 1.53 9.27 -9.53
N PRO A 87 1.57 10.58 -9.84
CA PRO A 87 0.77 11.17 -10.90
C PRO A 87 1.00 10.49 -12.26
N VAL A 88 -0.06 10.29 -13.04
CA VAL A 88 0.02 9.76 -14.40
C VAL A 88 -0.05 10.93 -15.39
N ILE A 89 1.04 11.21 -16.10
CA ILE A 89 1.17 12.38 -17.00
C ILE A 89 0.40 12.19 -18.32
N GLU A 90 0.00 10.96 -18.67
CA GLU A 90 -0.64 10.61 -19.94
C GLU A 90 -2.13 10.23 -19.78
N SER A 91 -2.99 11.15 -19.34
CA SER A 91 -4.45 10.95 -19.38
C SER A 91 -5.02 11.26 -20.77
N SER A 92 -4.64 10.46 -21.78
CA SER A 92 -5.34 10.45 -23.09
C SER A 92 -6.76 9.88 -23.02
N LYS A 93 -7.16 9.39 -21.83
CA LYS A 93 -8.52 8.97 -21.52
C LYS A 93 -9.09 9.88 -20.45
N HIS A 94 -10.23 10.48 -20.76
CA HIS A 94 -11.02 11.28 -19.84
C HIS A 94 -11.61 10.35 -18.76
N ASN A 95 -10.81 9.99 -17.74
CA ASN A 95 -11.30 9.16 -16.66
C ASN A 95 -12.34 9.95 -15.87
N THR A 96 -13.55 9.42 -15.75
CA THR A 96 -14.66 10.13 -15.08
C THR A 96 -14.49 10.24 -13.57
N HIS A 97 -13.52 9.50 -13.01
CA HIS A 97 -13.28 9.39 -11.59
C HIS A 97 -12.26 10.37 -11.00
N PHE A 98 -11.58 11.19 -11.81
CA PHE A 98 -10.60 12.21 -11.40
C PHE A 98 -9.36 11.70 -10.62
N LEU A 99 -9.23 10.39 -10.39
CA LEU A 99 -8.06 9.78 -9.76
C LEU A 99 -6.96 9.42 -10.79
N ASP A 100 -6.21 10.42 -11.26
CA ASP A 100 -5.12 10.24 -12.24
C ASP A 100 -3.78 9.87 -11.57
N TYR A 101 -3.83 8.86 -10.71
CA TYR A 101 -2.70 8.34 -9.95
C TYR A 101 -2.54 6.83 -10.17
N ARG A 102 -1.28 6.38 -10.08
CA ARG A 102 -0.94 4.96 -9.96
C ARG A 102 -0.13 4.74 -8.69
N TRP A 103 -0.39 3.64 -8.00
CA TRP A 103 0.36 3.23 -6.84
C TRP A 103 1.58 2.43 -7.26
N VAL A 104 2.73 2.82 -6.74
CA VAL A 104 4.01 2.15 -6.97
C VAL A 104 4.60 1.76 -5.62
N GLN A 105 5.20 0.56 -5.56
CA GLN A 105 5.92 0.16 -4.36
C GLN A 105 7.17 1.03 -4.23
N THR A 106 7.21 1.86 -3.20
CA THR A 106 8.38 2.67 -2.88
C THR A 106 9.26 1.91 -1.89
N GLY A 107 8.66 1.22 -0.92
CA GLY A 107 9.37 0.61 0.19
C GLY A 107 8.81 -0.71 0.68
N SER A 108 9.60 -1.38 1.52
CA SER A 108 9.12 -2.49 2.34
C SER A 108 9.96 -2.63 3.60
N PHE A 109 9.40 -3.21 4.66
CA PHE A 109 10.12 -3.58 5.87
C PHE A 109 9.51 -4.84 6.48
N THR A 110 10.19 -5.42 7.47
CA THR A 110 9.76 -6.67 8.11
C THR A 110 9.49 -6.43 9.59
N SER A 111 8.28 -6.79 10.03
CA SER A 111 7.88 -6.81 11.44
C SER A 111 8.48 -8.02 12.16
N HIS A 112 8.57 -7.92 13.48
CA HIS A 112 9.09 -8.99 14.33
C HIS A 112 8.12 -10.17 14.45
N SER A 113 6.87 -10.00 14.03
CA SER A 113 5.83 -11.03 14.05
C SER A 113 4.92 -10.92 12.84
N ASN A 114 4.12 -11.95 12.56
CA ASN A 114 3.10 -11.89 11.54
C ASN A 114 2.12 -10.75 11.85
N VAL A 115 1.92 -9.88 10.87
CA VAL A 115 1.05 -8.72 10.99
C VAL A 115 -0.39 -9.14 10.69
N VAL A 116 -1.27 -8.88 11.65
CA VAL A 116 -2.72 -9.13 11.53
C VAL A 116 -3.52 -7.84 11.38
N THR A 117 -2.93 -6.68 11.65
CA THR A 117 -3.55 -5.37 11.48
C THR A 117 -2.52 -4.29 11.21
N LEU A 118 -2.92 -3.27 10.43
CA LEU A 118 -2.14 -2.09 10.09
C LEU A 118 -2.94 -0.85 10.45
N SER A 119 -2.27 0.24 10.84
CA SER A 119 -2.91 1.55 11.02
C SER A 119 -1.94 2.68 10.69
N TRP A 120 -2.20 3.38 9.60
CA TRP A 120 -1.55 4.63 9.23
C TRP A 120 -2.04 5.78 10.09
N ASN A 121 -1.17 6.75 10.33
CA ASN A 121 -1.63 8.09 10.63
C ASN A 121 -2.13 8.80 9.36
N LEU A 122 -2.89 9.89 9.54
CA LEU A 122 -3.50 10.66 8.45
C LEU A 122 -2.49 11.04 7.35
N GLU A 123 -1.30 11.52 7.76
CA GLU A 123 -0.23 11.99 6.88
C GLU A 123 0.54 10.86 6.16
N GLY A 124 0.40 9.59 6.58
CA GLY A 124 1.22 8.49 6.04
C GLY A 124 2.71 8.57 6.44
N THR A 125 3.03 9.23 7.56
CA THR A 125 4.39 9.35 8.10
C THR A 125 4.69 8.33 9.21
N ARG A 126 3.65 7.70 9.76
CA ARG A 126 3.75 6.69 10.83
C ARG A 126 2.79 5.55 10.59
N LEU A 127 3.24 4.33 10.85
CA LEU A 127 2.47 3.12 10.67
C LEU A 127 2.57 2.25 11.93
N LEU A 128 1.42 1.83 12.46
CA LEU A 128 1.35 0.79 13.47
C LEU A 128 1.19 -0.57 12.80
N THR A 129 2.00 -1.53 13.22
CA THR A 129 1.81 -2.96 12.89
C THR A 129 1.38 -3.68 14.15
N GLY A 130 0.26 -4.40 14.09
CA GLY A 130 -0.20 -5.27 15.18
C GLY A 130 -0.11 -6.74 14.79
N GLY A 131 0.50 -7.54 15.65
CA GLY A 131 0.68 -8.99 15.54
C GLY A 131 0.63 -9.63 16.92
N THR A 132 1.62 -10.46 17.26
CA THR A 132 1.87 -10.83 18.66
C THR A 132 2.37 -9.64 19.48
N ASN A 133 3.02 -8.68 18.80
CA ASN A 133 3.53 -7.43 19.36
C ASN A 133 2.92 -6.25 18.60
N ILE A 134 2.92 -5.06 19.22
CA ILE A 134 2.59 -3.80 18.54
C ILE A 134 3.89 -3.05 18.28
N GLN A 135 4.07 -2.53 17.07
CA GLN A 135 5.26 -1.77 16.70
C GLN A 135 4.87 -0.47 15.99
N LEU A 136 5.59 0.61 16.31
CA LEU A 136 5.43 1.89 15.64
C LEU A 136 6.61 2.11 14.69
N TRP A 137 6.26 2.36 13.44
CA TRP A 137 7.19 2.65 12.36
C TRP A 137 7.07 4.13 12.02
N LYS A 138 8.20 4.84 11.93
CA LYS A 138 8.23 6.24 11.46
C LYS A 138 9.06 6.38 10.19
N SER A 139 8.53 7.07 9.17
CA SER A 139 9.24 7.34 7.92
C SER A 139 10.54 8.11 8.20
N LYS A 140 11.66 7.70 7.58
CA LYS A 140 12.89 8.49 7.59
C LYS A 140 12.63 9.81 6.83
N SER A 141 13.18 10.93 7.31
CA SER A 141 13.09 12.21 6.60
C SER A 141 13.97 12.18 5.34
N PRO A 142 13.59 12.90 4.26
CA PRO A 142 14.37 12.94 3.02
C PRO A 142 15.80 13.50 3.22
N THR A 143 16.03 14.30 4.26
CA THR A 143 17.36 14.80 4.64
C THR A 143 18.36 13.71 5.03
N HIS A 144 17.92 12.51 5.41
CA HIS A 144 18.80 11.39 5.76
C HIS A 144 18.96 10.35 4.62
N GLN A 145 18.30 10.54 3.48
CA GLN A 145 18.32 9.56 2.37
C GLN A 145 19.58 9.68 1.48
N GLN A 146 20.26 10.83 1.48
CA GLN A 146 21.42 11.09 0.61
C GLN A 146 22.72 10.34 1.02
N GLU A 147 22.81 9.77 2.22
CA GLU A 147 24.03 9.08 2.68
C GLU A 147 24.01 7.56 2.45
N GLU A 148 22.86 6.93 2.21
CA GLU A 148 22.72 5.47 2.08
C GLU A 148 22.63 4.96 0.61
N GLU A 149 22.61 5.85 -0.40
CA GLU A 149 22.43 5.51 -1.83
C GLU A 149 23.58 4.69 -2.47
N HIS A 150 24.70 4.47 -1.78
CA HIS A 150 25.89 3.81 -2.36
C HIS A 150 26.00 2.30 -2.19
N THR A 151 24.98 1.66 -1.61
CA THR A 151 24.88 0.20 -1.59
C THR A 151 23.49 -0.19 -2.06
N GLY A 152 23.37 -1.09 -3.06
CA GLY A 152 22.10 -1.57 -3.63
C GLY A 152 21.23 -2.38 -2.64
N CYS A 153 21.07 -1.86 -1.43
CA CYS A 153 20.27 -2.39 -0.35
C CYS A 153 18.87 -1.77 -0.43
N ILE A 154 17.84 -2.58 -0.18
CA ILE A 154 16.46 -2.15 -0.06
C ILE A 154 16.41 -1.06 1.03
N ILE A 155 16.16 0.18 0.63
CA ILE A 155 16.12 1.33 1.54
C ILE A 155 15.04 1.04 2.60
N ASN A 156 15.43 0.98 3.87
CA ASN A 156 14.48 0.86 4.97
C ASN A 156 13.76 2.20 5.14
N TYR A 157 12.53 2.30 4.61
CA TYR A 157 11.73 3.53 4.64
C TYR A 157 11.34 3.97 6.04
N PHE A 158 11.32 3.04 7.01
CA PHE A 158 10.85 3.29 8.36
C PHE A 158 11.89 2.87 9.42
N SER A 159 11.97 3.64 10.50
CA SER A 159 12.66 3.24 11.74
C SER A 159 11.66 2.61 12.72
N SER A 160 12.05 1.50 13.35
CA SER A 160 11.20 0.76 14.29
C SER A 160 11.38 1.26 15.72
N TYR A 161 10.26 1.50 16.40
CA TYR A 161 10.20 1.63 17.85
C TYR A 161 9.32 0.52 18.40
N VAL A 162 9.86 -0.29 19.31
CA VAL A 162 9.07 -1.25 20.09
C VAL A 162 8.41 -0.45 21.21
N LEU A 163 7.08 -0.50 21.27
CA LEU A 163 6.28 0.09 22.34
C LEU A 163 6.19 -0.86 23.53
#